data_AF-A0A1N6MWN2-F1
#
_entry.id   AF-A0A1N6MWN2-F1
#
_cell.length_a   1.000
_cell.length_b   1.000
_cell.length_c   1.000
_cell.angle_alpha   90.00
_cell.angle_beta   90.00
_cell.angle_gamma   90.00
#
_symmetry.space_group_name_H-M   'P 1'
#
loop_
_entity.id
_entity.type
_entity.pdbx_description
1 polymer ?
#
loop_
_entity_poly.entity_id
_entity_poly.type
_entity_poly.pdbx_seq_one_letter_code
_entity_poly.pdbx_strand_id
1 'polypeptide(L)' 'MANELKPCPFCGSDNVGTEHHYDFADKDYEAWVNCYNCDASGSHACWFDDVGEAYTEAIKVWNQRVENIQPQSK' A
#
# COMPACT_ATOMS: atom_id res chain seq x y z
N MET A 1 12.00 6.31 8.44
CA MET A 1 11.00 5.66 9.31
C MET A 1 10.58 4.39 8.61
N ALA A 2 10.98 3.22 9.14
CA ALA A 2 10.68 1.93 8.52
C ALA A 2 9.32 1.45 9.04
N ASN A 3 8.23 1.93 8.43
CA ASN A 3 6.94 1.27 8.62
C ASN A 3 6.99 -0.02 7.80
N GLU A 4 7.32 -1.13 8.44
CA GLU A 4 7.30 -2.45 7.80
C GLU A 4 5.88 -2.71 7.24
N LEU A 5 5.81 -3.01 5.96
CA LEU A 5 4.57 -3.38 5.30
C LEU A 5 4.02 -4.66 5.94
N LYS A 6 2.72 -4.69 6.27
CA LYS A 6 2.07 -5.92 6.69
C LYS A 6 2.01 -6.92 5.52
N PRO A 7 2.00 -8.23 5.81
CA PRO A 7 1.82 -9.26 4.79
C PRO A 7 0.55 -9.02 3.97
N CYS A 8 0.54 -9.55 2.74
CA CYS A 8 -0.61 -9.47 1.85
C CYS A 8 -1.85 -10.08 2.51
N PRO A 9 -2.98 -9.33 2.60
CA PRO A 9 -4.18 -9.81 3.27
C PRO A 9 -4.91 -10.91 2.49
N PHE A 10 -4.56 -11.12 1.22
CA PHE A 10 -5.21 -12.09 0.34
C PHE A 10 -4.47 -13.42 0.27
N CYS A 11 -3.13 -13.39 0.17
CA CYS A 11 -2.31 -14.59 0.02
C CYS A 11 -1.34 -14.86 1.19
N GLY A 12 -1.23 -13.93 2.15
CA GLY A 12 -0.35 -14.05 3.31
C GLY A 12 1.14 -13.86 3.03
N SER A 13 1.53 -13.49 1.80
CA SER A 13 2.94 -13.29 1.43
C SER A 13 3.51 -11.97 1.98
N ASP A 14 4.77 -12.01 2.41
CA ASP A 14 5.58 -10.83 2.74
C ASP A 14 6.25 -10.19 1.51
N ASN A 15 6.06 -10.76 0.31
CA ASN A 15 6.58 -10.21 -0.92
C ASN A 15 5.70 -9.04 -1.39
N VAL A 16 5.76 -7.94 -0.63
CA VAL A 16 5.00 -6.71 -0.82
C VAL A 16 5.95 -5.52 -0.89
N GLY A 17 5.60 -4.50 -1.68
CA GLY A 17 6.42 -3.30 -1.86
C GLY A 17 5.64 -2.11 -2.34
N THR A 18 6.20 -0.92 -2.11
CA THR A 18 5.63 0.34 -2.59
C THR A 18 6.08 0.63 -4.02
N GLU A 19 5.14 1.08 -4.83
CA GLU A 19 5.38 1.66 -6.14
C GLU A 19 4.85 3.09 -6.17
N HIS A 20 5.35 3.89 -7.12
CA HIS A 20 4.85 5.24 -7.35
C HIS A 20 4.78 5.57 -8.83
N HIS A 21 3.97 6.57 -9.12
CA HIS A 21 3.91 7.29 -10.37
C HIS A 21 4.11 8.79 -10.08
N TYR A 22 4.69 9.51 -11.03
CA TYR A 22 4.78 10.97 -10.96
C TYR A 22 3.94 11.54 -12.11
N ASP A 23 2.87 12.25 -11.79
CA ASP A 23 2.08 12.94 -12.79
C ASP A 23 2.74 14.29 -13.11
N PHE A 24 3.24 14.41 -14.34
CA PHE A 24 3.89 15.64 -14.79
C PHE A 24 2.91 16.81 -14.99
N ALA A 25 1.62 16.54 -15.20
CA ALA A 25 0.61 17.56 -15.45
C ALA A 25 0.24 18.30 -14.16
N ASP A 26 -0.05 17.53 -13.11
CA ASP A 26 -0.43 18.05 -11.80
C ASP A 26 0.77 18.21 -10.84
N LYS A 27 1.96 17.74 -11.28
CA LYS A 27 3.27 17.81 -10.60
C LYS A 27 3.28 17.11 -9.24
N ASP A 28 2.46 16.07 -9.09
CA ASP A 28 2.29 15.32 -7.87
C ASP A 28 2.76 13.86 -8.02
N TYR A 29 3.09 13.30 -6.88
CA TYR A 29 3.39 11.89 -6.69
C TYR A 29 2.13 11.15 -6.27
N GLU A 30 1.95 10.00 -6.91
CA GLU A 30 1.00 8.98 -6.52
C GLU A 30 1.75 7.73 -6.09
N ALA A 31 1.35 7.07 -5.01
CA ALA A 31 1.94 5.82 -4.58
C ALA A 31 0.92 4.79 -4.12
N TRP A 32 1.27 3.51 -4.25
CA TRP A 32 0.47 2.39 -3.78
C TRP A 32 1.37 1.24 -3.33
N VAL A 33 0.79 0.23 -2.69
CA VAL A 33 1.49 -1.00 -2.31
C VAL A 33 1.00 -2.16 -3.18
N ASN A 34 1.93 -2.94 -3.72
CA ASN A 34 1.64 -4.15 -4.48
C ASN A 34 2.12 -5.39 -3.74
N CYS A 35 1.41 -6.50 -3.90
CA CYS A 35 1.90 -7.83 -3.59
C CYS A 35 2.44 -8.49 -4.86
N TYR A 36 3.74 -8.72 -4.92
CA TYR A 36 4.41 -9.33 -6.08
C TYR A 36 4.22 -10.85 -6.18
N ASN A 37 3.46 -11.45 -5.26
CA ASN A 37 3.15 -12.88 -5.29
C ASN A 37 1.77 -13.20 -5.87
N CYS A 38 0.78 -12.33 -5.67
CA CYS A 38 -0.59 -12.54 -6.17
C CYS A 38 -1.16 -11.33 -6.92
N ASP A 39 -0.29 -10.36 -7.27
CA ASP A 39 -0.61 -9.14 -8.01
C ASP A 39 -1.74 -8.30 -7.42
N ALA A 40 -1.97 -8.43 -6.10
CA ALA A 40 -2.95 -7.63 -5.40
C ALA A 40 -2.39 -6.22 -5.20
N SER A 41 -3.15 -5.22 -5.63
CA SER A 41 -2.82 -3.80 -5.46
C SER A 41 -3.62 -3.16 -4.32
N GLY A 42 -2.94 -2.32 -3.56
CA GLY A 42 -3.55 -1.46 -2.54
C GLY A 42 -4.22 -0.23 -3.14
N SER A 43 -4.83 0.56 -2.28
CA SER A 43 -5.34 1.88 -2.68
C SER A 43 -4.19 2.83 -3.02
N HIS A 44 -4.48 3.74 -3.95
CA HIS A 44 -3.55 4.77 -4.37
C HIS A 44 -3.64 5.98 -3.43
N ALA A 45 -2.48 6.50 -3.06
CA ALA A 45 -2.29 7.75 -2.33
C ALA A 45 -1.79 8.79 -3.33
N CYS A 46 -2.62 9.77 -3.68
CA CYS A 46 -2.39 10.75 -4.76
C CYS A 46 -2.21 12.18 -4.23
N TRP A 47 -1.79 13.11 -5.11
CA TRP A 47 -1.72 14.56 -4.84
C TRP A 47 -0.68 14.96 -3.78
N PHE A 48 0.47 14.29 -3.78
CA PHE A 48 1.58 14.62 -2.88
C PHE A 48 2.72 15.32 -3.61
N ASP A 49 3.26 16.39 -3.05
CA ASP A 49 4.42 17.09 -3.64
C ASP A 49 5.74 16.33 -3.43
N ASP A 50 5.76 15.32 -2.53
CA ASP A 50 6.92 14.51 -2.17
C ASP A 50 6.61 13.01 -2.24
N VAL A 51 7.51 12.24 -2.86
CA VAL A 51 7.38 10.78 -3.01
C VAL A 51 7.44 10.04 -1.66
N GLY A 52 8.15 10.57 -0.67
CA GLY A 52 8.23 10.01 0.66
C GLY A 52 6.92 10.15 1.43
N GLU A 53 6.21 11.27 1.26
CA GLU A 53 4.86 11.47 1.78
C GLU A 53 3.86 10.51 1.12
N ALA A 54 3.90 10.38 -0.22
CA ALA A 54 3.07 9.44 -0.96
C ALA A 54 3.28 7.99 -0.47
N TYR A 55 4.54 7.55 -0.32
CA TYR A 55 4.85 6.23 0.24
C TYR A 55 4.35 6.04 1.66
N THR A 56 4.50 7.06 2.52
CA THR A 56 4.06 6.97 3.92
C THR A 56 2.55 6.75 4.00
N GLU A 57 1.76 7.49 3.22
CA GLU A 57 0.31 7.32 3.19
C GLU A 57 -0.11 6.01 2.50
N ALA A 58 0.56 5.61 1.41
CA ALA A 58 0.32 4.32 0.77
C ALA A 58 0.54 3.14 1.73
N ILE A 59 1.63 3.17 2.52
CA ILE A 59 1.92 2.16 3.55
C ILE A 59 0.86 2.18 4.65
N LYS A 60 0.45 3.36 5.11
CA LYS A 60 -0.56 3.51 6.16
C LYS A 60 -1.91 2.95 5.73
N VAL A 61 -2.36 3.27 4.52
CA VAL A 61 -3.61 2.75 3.94
C VAL A 61 -3.47 1.24 3.69
N TRP A 62 -2.34 0.78 3.17
CA TRP A 62 -2.06 -0.65 3.06
C TRP A 62 -2.05 -1.33 4.43
N ASN A 63 -1.62 -0.71 5.51
CA ASN A 63 -1.60 -1.36 6.82
C ASN A 63 -2.94 -1.24 7.58
N GLN A 64 -3.86 -0.42 7.07
CA GLN A 64 -5.21 -0.27 7.61
C GLN A 64 -6.02 -1.54 7.31
N ARG A 65 -6.40 -2.23 8.38
CA ARG A 65 -7.21 -3.45 8.36
C ARG A 65 -8.30 -3.29 9.40
N VAL A 66 -9.48 -3.83 9.12
CA VAL A 66 -10.45 -4.12 10.17
C VAL A 66 -9.90 -5.28 11.01
N GLU A 67 -9.99 -5.19 12.33
CA GLU A 67 -9.72 -6.36 13.16
C GLU A 67 -10.74 -7.44 12.82
N ASN A 68 -10.25 -8.64 12.50
CA ASN A 68 -11.15 -9.74 12.18
C ASN A 68 -11.71 -10.32 13.49
N ILE A 69 -12.77 -9.70 14.01
CA ILE A 69 -13.42 -10.08 15.27
C ILE A 69 -14.29 -11.34 15.11
N GLN A 70 -14.34 -11.94 13.91
CA GLN A 70 -15.16 -13.12 13.63
C GLN A 70 -14.29 -14.30 13.21
N PRO A 71 -14.54 -15.50 13.73
CA PRO A 71 -13.85 -16.70 13.26
C PRO A 71 -14.24 -16.95 11.80
N GLN A 72 -13.25 -16.93 10.90
CA GLN A 72 -13.46 -17.36 9.51
C GLN A 72 -13.70 -18.87 9.53
N SER A 73 -14.96 -19.28 9.36
CA SER A 73 -15.31 -20.66 9.05
C SER A 73 -14.70 -21.01 7.69
N LYS A 74 -13.77 -21.98 7.72
CA LYS A 74 -13.20 -22.64 6.54
C LYS A 74 -14.26 -23.41 5.77
#